data_AF-A0A7C3K1P6-F1
#
_entry.id   AF-A0A7C3K1P6-F1
#
_cell.length_a   1.000
_cell.length_b   1.000
_cell.length_c   1.000
_cell.angle_alpha   90.00
_cell.angle_beta   90.00
_cell.angle_gamma   90.00
#
_symmetry.space_group_name_H-M   'P 1'
#
loop_
_entity.id
_entity.type
_entity.pdbx_description
1 polymer ?
#
loop_
_entity_poly.entity_id
_entity_poly.type
_entity_poly.pdbx_seq_one_letter_code
_entity_poly.pdbx_strand_id
1 'polypeptide(L)'
;MKKRFNPKGICPREIHLEIEDGILKELSFMGGGCRGNIYLISKLLQGKPVGELIPLLKGIPCRAGTSCPDQVAKALELDQTEGLPTAEMKILTIEEKWGRIGIFSGVHGDLQCLKMVLEQLSSQKLERL
;
A
#
# COMPACT_ATOMS: atom_id res chain seq x y z
N MET A 1 -3.36 8.50 -6.00
CA MET A 1 -3.70 7.07 -5.82
C MET A 1 -2.45 6.29 -5.42
N LYS A 2 -2.58 5.32 -4.49
CA LYS A 2 -1.47 4.45 -4.07
C LYS A 2 -1.08 3.42 -5.12
N LYS A 3 0.17 3.46 -5.54
CA LYS A 3 0.80 2.49 -6.44
C LYS A 3 1.59 1.48 -5.63
N ARG A 4 1.78 0.27 -6.17
CA ARG A 4 2.49 -0.84 -5.52
C ARG A 4 3.76 -1.22 -6.29
N PHE A 5 4.80 -1.55 -5.54
CA PHE A 5 6.07 -2.05 -6.04
C PHE A 5 6.50 -3.28 -5.24
N ASN A 6 7.00 -4.32 -5.92
CA ASN A 6 7.51 -5.53 -5.30
C ASN A 6 9.04 -5.50 -5.28
N PRO A 7 9.64 -5.06 -4.16
CA PRO A 7 11.08 -4.89 -4.07
C PRO A 7 11.80 -6.24 -4.03
N LYS A 8 13.07 -6.24 -4.42
CA LYS A 8 13.94 -7.43 -4.39
C LYS A 8 15.11 -7.22 -3.43
N GLY A 9 15.50 -8.28 -2.71
CA GLY A 9 16.68 -8.25 -1.85
C GLY A 9 16.53 -7.53 -0.51
N ILE A 10 15.30 -7.13 -0.13
CA ILE A 10 15.00 -6.48 1.16
C ILE A 10 13.93 -7.24 1.94
N CYS A 11 13.73 -6.90 3.22
CA CYS A 11 12.75 -7.58 4.08
C CYS A 11 11.28 -7.29 3.70
N PRO A 12 10.85 -6.05 3.40
CA PRO A 12 9.51 -5.77 2.92
C PRO A 12 9.16 -6.55 1.64
N ARG A 13 7.90 -6.98 1.54
CA ARG A 13 7.37 -7.70 0.38
C ARG A 13 6.73 -6.78 -0.65
N GLU A 14 6.29 -5.61 -0.19
CA GLU A 14 5.68 -4.58 -1.04
C GLU A 14 6.04 -3.19 -0.51
N ILE A 15 6.13 -2.24 -1.42
CA ILE A 15 6.23 -0.81 -1.13
C ILE A 15 5.03 -0.14 -1.77
N HIS A 16 4.28 0.66 -1.02
CA HIS A 16 3.24 1.52 -1.59
C HIS A 16 3.72 2.95 -1.60
N LEU A 17 3.45 3.65 -2.69
CA LEU A 17 3.81 5.04 -2.85
C LEU A 17 2.67 5.82 -3.50
N GLU A 18 2.56 7.08 -3.12
CA GLU A 18 1.63 8.03 -3.70
C GLU A 18 2.40 9.29 -4.06
N ILE A 19 2.35 9.65 -5.34
CA ILE A 19 3.03 10.82 -5.89
C ILE A 19 1.98 11.73 -6.51
N GLU A 20 2.03 13.01 -6.16
CA GLU A 20 1.18 14.06 -6.71
C GLU A 20 2.06 15.25 -7.10
N ASP A 21 1.93 15.74 -8.32
CA ASP A 21 2.71 16.86 -8.86
C ASP A 21 4.23 16.68 -8.70
N GLY A 22 4.71 15.44 -8.85
CA GLY A 22 6.12 15.10 -8.68
C GLY A 22 6.62 15.09 -7.23
N ILE A 23 5.71 15.22 -6.25
CA ILE A 23 6.00 15.19 -4.81
C ILE A 23 5.56 13.86 -4.23
N LEU A 24 6.42 13.22 -3.45
CA LEU A 24 6.07 12.00 -2.70
C LEU A 24 5.14 12.35 -1.53
N LYS A 25 3.85 12.02 -1.63
CA LYS A 25 2.84 12.31 -0.61
C LYS A 25 2.76 11.24 0.47
N GLU A 26 2.86 9.98 0.08
CA GLU A 26 2.86 8.85 1.01
C GLU A 26 3.83 7.77 0.57
N LEU A 27 4.44 7.11 1.55
CA LEU A 27 5.29 5.95 1.37
C LEU A 27 5.02 4.97 2.51
N SER A 28 4.70 3.73 2.18
CA SER A 28 4.52 2.66 3.16
C SER A 28 5.17 1.36 2.68
N PHE A 29 5.47 0.48 3.63
CA PHE A 29 6.10 -0.80 3.36
C PHE A 29 5.25 -1.89 3.99
N MET A 30 4.97 -2.95 3.23
CA MET A 30 4.15 -4.08 3.66
C MET A 30 4.96 -5.37 3.74
N GLY A 31 4.55 -6.28 4.61
CA GLY A 31 5.11 -7.63 4.67
C GLY A 31 6.44 -7.77 5.41
N GLY A 32 6.90 -6.77 6.17
CA GLY A 32 8.00 -6.91 7.12
C GLY A 32 9.02 -5.77 7.12
N GLY A 33 10.18 -6.02 7.74
CA GLY A 33 11.30 -5.09 7.86
C GLY A 33 11.42 -4.38 9.21
N CYS A 34 12.47 -3.58 9.37
CA CYS A 34 12.75 -2.87 10.61
C CYS A 34 11.75 -1.72 10.77
N ARG A 35 10.79 -1.85 11.69
CA ARG A 35 9.70 -0.88 11.90
C ARG A 35 10.21 0.55 12.06
N GLY A 36 11.23 0.76 12.89
CA GLY A 36 11.82 2.09 13.12
C GLY A 36 12.42 2.69 11.85
N ASN A 37 13.22 1.91 11.11
CA ASN A 37 13.85 2.39 9.88
C ASN A 37 12.84 2.66 8.77
N ILE A 38 11.85 1.77 8.59
CA ILE A 38 10.78 1.93 7.60
C ILE A 38 9.97 3.19 7.87
N TYR A 39 9.58 3.41 9.13
CA TYR A 39 8.84 4.61 9.51
C TYR A 39 9.68 5.87 9.35
N LEU A 40 10.96 5.83 9.72
CA LEU A 40 11.90 6.92 9.53
C LEU A 40 12.02 7.31 8.05
N ILE A 41 12.23 6.32 7.16
CA ILE A 41 12.29 6.55 5.72
C ILE A 41 10.99 7.18 5.22
N SER A 42 9.83 6.60 5.54
CA SER A 42 8.53 7.16 5.15
C SER A 42 8.37 8.62 5.56
N LYS A 43 8.79 8.99 6.78
CA LYS A 43 8.71 10.36 7.29
C LYS A 43 9.71 11.32 6.65
N LEU A 44 10.95 10.89 6.45
CA LEU A 44 12.00 11.75 5.88
C LEU A 44 11.74 12.08 4.41
N LEU A 45 11.13 11.16 3.66
CA LEU A 45 10.91 11.32 2.23
C LEU A 45 9.58 12.01 1.89
N GLN A 46 8.61 11.98 2.80
CA GLN A 46 7.31 12.60 2.60
C GLN A 46 7.43 14.11 2.35
N GLY A 47 6.68 14.61 1.36
CA GLY A 47 6.61 16.03 1.01
C GLY A 47 7.78 16.54 0.16
N LYS A 48 8.66 15.66 -0.33
CA LYS A 48 9.83 16.04 -1.13
C LYS A 48 9.64 15.74 -2.62
N PRO A 49 10.28 16.50 -3.52
CA PRO A 49 10.29 16.23 -4.96
C PRO A 49 10.98 14.90 -5.26
N VAL A 50 10.37 14.06 -6.09
CA VAL A 50 10.91 12.74 -6.47
C VAL A 50 12.30 12.85 -7.08
N GLY A 51 12.56 13.90 -7.88
CA GLY A 51 13.87 14.14 -8.49
C GLY A 51 15.01 14.38 -7.49
N GLU A 52 14.71 14.87 -6.28
CA GLU A 52 15.70 15.02 -5.21
C GLU A 52 15.93 13.72 -4.45
N LEU A 53 14.89 12.88 -4.35
CA LEU A 53 14.92 11.65 -3.57
C LEU A 53 15.73 10.55 -4.24
N ILE A 54 15.59 10.37 -5.56
CA ILE A 54 16.28 9.31 -6.30
C ILE A 54 17.81 9.33 -6.06
N PRO A 55 18.55 10.44 -6.29
CA PRO A 55 19.99 10.46 -6.08
C PRO A 55 20.39 10.32 -4.61
N LEU A 56 19.55 10.73 -3.67
CA LEU A 56 19.80 10.60 -2.23
C LEU A 56 19.76 9.14 -1.77
N LEU A 57 18.89 8.33 -2.38
CA LEU A 57 18.55 7.00 -1.90
C LEU A 57 19.26 5.87 -2.66
N LYS A 58 19.62 6.13 -3.93
CA LYS A 58 20.15 5.12 -4.85
C LYS A 58 21.53 4.62 -4.43
N GLY A 59 21.74 3.32 -4.57
CA GLY A 59 23.03 2.67 -4.37
C GLY A 59 23.41 2.41 -2.91
N ILE A 60 22.56 2.76 -1.93
CA ILE A 60 22.81 2.45 -0.52
C ILE A 60 22.73 0.92 -0.32
N PRO A 61 23.83 0.24 0.07
CA PRO A 61 23.84 -1.21 0.21
C PRO A 61 23.35 -1.65 1.60
N CYS A 62 22.77 -2.84 1.67
CA CYS A 62 22.49 -3.56 2.91
C CYS A 62 22.57 -5.07 2.65
N ARG A 63 21.43 -5.75 2.47
CA ARG A 63 21.37 -7.17 2.13
C ARG A 63 21.41 -7.32 0.61
N ALA A 64 21.97 -8.42 0.12
CA ALA A 64 21.95 -8.75 -1.31
C ALA A 64 22.34 -7.58 -2.25
N GLY A 65 23.26 -6.70 -1.79
CA GLY A 65 23.71 -5.53 -2.55
C GLY A 65 22.70 -4.38 -2.69
N THR A 66 21.63 -4.33 -1.88
CA THR A 66 20.59 -3.30 -1.94
C THR A 66 19.98 -3.02 -0.56
N SER A 67 19.15 -1.99 -0.43
CA SER A 67 18.53 -1.57 0.84
C SER A 67 17.11 -1.04 0.63
N CYS A 68 16.36 -0.84 1.73
CA CYS A 68 15.03 -0.23 1.66
C CYS A 68 15.03 1.13 0.90
N PRO A 69 15.92 2.10 1.21
CA PRO A 69 15.95 3.35 0.45
C PRO A 69 16.34 3.13 -1.03
N ASP A 70 17.32 2.26 -1.32
CA ASP A 70 17.69 1.95 -2.71
C ASP A 70 16.52 1.34 -3.51
N GLN A 71 15.70 0.49 -2.88
CA GLN A 71 14.49 -0.04 -3.52
C GLN A 71 13.38 1.01 -3.67
N VAL A 72 13.32 2.02 -2.80
CA VAL A 72 12.43 3.19 -3.02
C VAL A 72 12.91 3.99 -4.22
N ALA A 73 14.22 4.25 -4.37
CA ALA A 73 14.74 4.93 -5.56
C ALA A 73 14.33 4.20 -6.85
N LYS A 74 14.50 2.87 -6.89
CA LYS A 74 14.08 2.04 -8.03
C LYS A 74 12.57 2.10 -8.29
N ALA A 75 11.76 2.11 -7.24
CA ALA A 75 10.32 2.24 -7.37
C ALA A 75 9.93 3.60 -7.97
N LEU A 76 10.59 4.69 -7.53
CA LEU A 76 10.37 6.04 -8.04
C LEU A 76 10.82 6.17 -9.51
N GLU A 77 11.99 5.63 -9.86
CA GLU A 77 12.50 5.62 -11.24
C GLU A 77 11.57 4.85 -12.18
N LEU A 78 11.12 3.66 -11.75
CA LEU A 78 10.20 2.84 -12.52
C LEU A 78 8.84 3.53 -12.69
N ASP A 79 8.35 4.22 -11.66
CA ASP A 79 7.09 4.94 -11.75
C ASP A 79 7.15 6.16 -12.68
N GLN A 80 8.31 6.83 -12.77
CA GLN A 80 8.51 7.95 -13.69
C GLN A 80 8.62 7.52 -15.17
N THR A 81 9.08 6.29 -15.42
CA THR A 81 9.39 5.80 -16.77
C THR A 81 8.30 4.91 -17.34
N GLU A 82 7.90 3.89 -16.59
CA GLU A 82 6.95 2.86 -17.02
C GLU A 82 5.61 2.96 -16.28
N GLY A 83 5.61 3.60 -15.11
CA GLY A 83 4.48 3.63 -14.20
C GLY A 83 4.35 2.34 -13.38
N LEU A 84 3.88 2.47 -12.14
CA LEU A 84 3.59 1.34 -11.27
C LEU A 84 2.10 0.98 -11.24
N PRO A 85 1.76 -0.31 -11.06
CA PRO A 85 0.37 -0.75 -10.91
C PRO A 85 -0.23 -0.22 -9.61
N THR A 86 -1.54 -0.06 -9.57
CA THR A 86 -2.27 0.35 -8.37
C THR A 86 -2.23 -0.74 -7.29
N ALA A 87 -2.13 -0.33 -6.02
CA ALA A 87 -2.35 -1.21 -4.89
C ALA A 87 -3.84 -1.58 -4.81
N GLU A 88 -4.19 -2.83 -5.11
CA GLU A 88 -5.57 -3.31 -5.16
C GLU A 88 -5.88 -4.28 -4.02
N MET A 89 -7.11 -4.20 -3.49
CA MET A 89 -7.60 -5.13 -2.48
C MET A 89 -8.14 -6.40 -3.17
N LYS A 90 -7.70 -7.59 -2.71
CA LYS A 90 -8.26 -8.86 -3.18
C LYS A 90 -9.59 -9.14 -2.50
N ILE A 91 -10.64 -9.25 -3.31
CA ILE A 91 -11.97 -9.71 -2.88
C ILE A 91 -12.05 -11.23 -3.13
N LEU A 92 -12.43 -12.01 -2.13
CA LEU A 92 -12.52 -13.47 -2.20
C LEU A 92 -13.97 -13.94 -2.04
N THR A 93 -14.56 -14.50 -3.08
CA THR A 93 -15.91 -15.07 -3.01
C THR A 93 -15.83 -16.54 -2.54
N ILE A 94 -16.73 -16.95 -1.64
CA ILE A 94 -16.83 -18.32 -1.13
C ILE A 94 -18.14 -18.94 -1.66
N GLU A 95 -18.07 -20.15 -2.20
CA GLU A 95 -19.23 -20.95 -2.61
C GLU A 95 -19.62 -21.94 -1.49
N GLU A 96 -20.20 -21.46 -0.38
CA GLU A 96 -20.90 -22.34 0.56
C GLU A 96 -22.40 -22.36 0.27
N LYS A 97 -23.03 -23.53 0.42
CA LYS A 97 -24.50 -23.68 0.25
C LYS A 97 -25.32 -23.01 1.36
N TRP A 98 -24.74 -22.73 2.54
CA TRP A 98 -25.47 -22.17 3.70
C TRP A 98 -24.68 -21.21 4.62
N GLY A 99 -23.53 -20.69 4.18
CA GLY A 99 -22.84 -19.58 4.83
C GLY A 99 -23.34 -18.22 4.29
N ARG A 100 -23.49 -17.21 5.14
CA ARG A 100 -23.77 -15.83 4.68
C ARG A 100 -22.54 -14.97 4.94
N ILE A 101 -21.79 -14.67 3.89
CA ILE A 101 -20.54 -13.91 3.99
C ILE A 101 -20.80 -12.47 3.57
N GLY A 102 -20.48 -11.55 4.48
CA GLY A 102 -20.39 -10.12 4.19
C GLY A 102 -18.94 -9.73 4.00
N ILE A 103 -18.54 -9.39 2.78
CA ILE A 103 -17.19 -8.90 2.47
C ILE A 103 -17.25 -7.39 2.40
N PHE A 104 -16.64 -6.75 3.39
CA PHE A 104 -16.58 -5.29 3.49
C PHE A 104 -15.18 -4.83 3.09
N SER A 105 -15.06 -4.54 1.79
CA SER A 105 -13.91 -3.87 1.20
C SER A 105 -14.28 -2.42 0.89
N GLY A 106 -13.30 -1.54 0.67
CA GLY A 106 -13.61 -0.12 0.44
C GLY A 106 -14.06 0.64 1.69
N VAL A 107 -13.95 0.03 2.86
CA VAL A 107 -13.97 0.79 4.11
C VAL A 107 -12.83 1.79 4.08
N HIS A 108 -11.67 1.47 3.48
CA HIS A 108 -10.48 2.34 3.49
C HIS A 108 -10.03 2.79 4.90
N GLY A 109 -10.50 2.13 5.95
CA GLY A 109 -10.39 2.61 7.34
C GLY A 109 -11.38 3.73 7.72
N ASP A 110 -12.23 4.17 6.79
CA ASP A 110 -13.38 5.06 6.97
C ASP A 110 -14.52 4.37 7.73
N LEU A 111 -14.62 4.72 9.01
CA LEU A 111 -15.58 4.14 9.95
C LEU A 111 -17.04 4.51 9.62
N GLN A 112 -17.30 5.61 8.91
CA GLN A 112 -18.67 6.04 8.62
C GLN A 112 -19.29 5.23 7.49
N CYS A 113 -18.52 4.95 6.43
CA CYS A 113 -18.98 4.08 5.35
C CYS A 113 -19.27 2.66 5.85
N LEU A 114 -18.46 2.14 6.78
CA LEU A 114 -18.72 0.82 7.38
C LEU A 114 -20.01 0.81 8.23
N LYS A 115 -20.26 1.86 9.00
CA LYS A 115 -21.46 1.97 9.85
C LYS A 115 -22.75 2.02 9.04
N MET A 116 -22.79 2.81 7.96
CA MET A 116 -23.95 2.89 7.07
C MET A 116 -24.31 1.52 6.46
N VAL A 117 -23.29 0.75 6.09
CA VAL A 117 -23.47 -0.59 5.51
C VAL A 117 -24.00 -1.59 6.55
N LEU A 118 -23.52 -1.54 7.80
CA LEU A 118 -23.97 -2.44 8.86
C LEU A 118 -25.39 -2.12 9.36
N GLU A 119 -25.80 -0.86 9.36
CA GLU A 119 -27.15 -0.44 9.78
C GLU A 119 -28.23 -0.87 8.79
N GLN A 120 -27.98 -0.75 7.48
CA GLN A 120 -28.91 -1.26 6.46
C GLN A 120 -29.13 -2.77 6.57
N LEU A 121 -28.07 -3.54 6.84
CA LEU A 121 -28.16 -4.99 7.00
C LEU A 121 -28.99 -5.40 8.24
N SER A 122 -28.99 -4.58 9.29
CA SER A 122 -29.80 -4.81 10.50
C SER A 122 -31.29 -4.48 10.32
N SER A 123 -31.61 -3.59 9.37
CA SER A 123 -32.98 -3.11 9.11
C SER A 123 -33.79 -4.02 8.19
N GLN A 124 -33.13 -4.88 7.40
CA GLN A 124 -33.82 -5.86 6.57
C GLN A 124 -34.11 -7.13 7.39
N LYS A 125 -35.39 -7.44 7.61
CA LYS A 125 -35.79 -8.77 8.09
C LYS A 125 -35.42 -9.77 7.01
N LEU A 126 -34.33 -10.49 7.23
CA LEU A 126 -34.02 -11.68 6.44
C LEU A 126 -35.12 -12.71 6.73
N GLU A 127 -36.12 -12.78 5.86
CA GLU A 127 -37.15 -13.81 5.96
C GLU A 127 -36.47 -15.18 5.93
N ARG A 128 -36.70 -15.92 7.02
CA ARG A 128 -36.24 -17.28 7.21
C ARG A 128 -37.26 -18.18 6.52
N LEU A 129 -36.84 -18.89 5.47
CA LEU A 129 -37.43 -20.18 5.11
C LEU A 129 -36.73 -21.27 5.93
#